data_AF-A0A4Y8UJ44-F1
#
_entry.id   AF-A0A4Y8UJ44-F1
#
_cell.length_a   1.000
_cell.length_b   1.000
_cell.length_c   1.000
_cell.angle_alpha   90.00
_cell.angle_beta   90.00
_cell.angle_gamma   90.00
#
_symmetry.space_group_name_H-M   'P 1'
#
loop_
_entity.id
_entity.type
_entity.pdbx_description
1 polymer ?
#
loop_
_entity_poly.entity_id
_entity_poly.type
_entity_poly.pdbx_seq_one_letter_code
_entity_poly.pdbx_strand_id
1 'polypeptide(L)'
;KWADYICMLVEMGKDIRSPHYICPDNLEAEHDRISEKIRAKKEKERTEEEIRKALKNEDKFKEMKSRFFGLMFTDGNIVVRMLESVREHVLEGKAMHHCVGSGTNYSLNPDCIIFSARIAEQRVETVEFSLEQMKVVQCHGLQNKDTEHHADIINLVNSNARLIEQRMVATT
;
A
#
# COMPACT_ATOMS: atom_id res chain seq x y z
N LYS A 1 16.02 -28.30 -14.48
CA LYS A 1 15.97 -26.99 -15.19
C LYS A 1 15.11 -27.05 -16.45
N TRP A 2 15.36 -27.95 -17.41
CA TRP A 2 14.54 -28.04 -18.64
C TRP A 2 13.07 -28.41 -18.42
N ALA A 3 12.78 -29.51 -17.73
CA ALA A 3 11.40 -29.92 -17.45
C ALA A 3 10.61 -28.83 -16.69
N ASP A 4 11.27 -28.17 -15.74
CA ASP A 4 10.74 -27.04 -14.97
C ASP A 4 10.43 -25.83 -15.88
N TYR A 5 11.34 -25.48 -16.78
CA TYR A 5 11.13 -24.45 -17.79
C TYR A 5 9.92 -24.73 -18.70
N ILE A 6 9.72 -25.98 -19.15
CA ILE A 6 8.55 -26.36 -19.95
C ILE A 6 7.25 -26.18 -19.13
N CYS A 7 7.22 -26.59 -17.87
CA CYS A 7 6.08 -26.35 -16.98
C CYS A 7 5.76 -24.85 -16.84
N MET A 8 6.80 -24.01 -16.71
CA MET A 8 6.65 -22.56 -16.63
C MET A 8 6.10 -21.94 -17.92
N LEU A 9 6.52 -22.44 -19.09
CA LEU A 9 5.97 -22.01 -20.38
C LEU A 9 4.47 -22.33 -20.47
N VAL A 10 4.04 -23.52 -20.02
CA VAL A 10 2.63 -23.90 -19.96
C VAL A 10 1.85 -22.96 -19.02
N GLU A 11 2.36 -22.68 -17.83
CA GLU A 11 1.74 -21.76 -16.87
C GLU A 11 1.57 -20.34 -17.44
N MET A 12 2.52 -19.91 -18.27
CA MET A 12 2.51 -18.62 -18.96
C MET A 12 1.71 -18.64 -20.27
N GLY A 13 1.08 -19.75 -20.63
CA GLY A 13 0.30 -19.90 -21.87
C GLY A 13 1.16 -19.77 -23.13
N LYS A 14 2.46 -20.10 -23.06
CA LYS A 14 3.38 -20.08 -24.19
C LYS A 14 3.26 -21.36 -25.01
N ASP A 15 3.51 -21.24 -26.30
CA ASP A 15 3.43 -22.37 -27.22
C ASP A 15 4.66 -23.27 -27.07
N ILE A 16 4.45 -24.40 -26.38
CA ILE A 16 5.46 -25.44 -26.17
C ILE A 16 5.75 -26.29 -27.43
N ARG A 17 5.12 -25.98 -28.57
CA ARG A 17 5.43 -26.60 -29.86
C ARG A 17 6.30 -25.71 -30.74
N SER A 18 6.47 -24.45 -30.35
CA SER A 18 7.30 -23.51 -31.10
C SER A 18 8.78 -23.68 -30.71
N PRO A 19 9.67 -23.96 -31.69
CA PRO A 19 11.12 -24.05 -31.48
C PRO A 19 11.71 -22.83 -30.76
N HIS A 20 11.12 -21.65 -30.99
CA HIS A 20 11.53 -20.40 -30.34
C HIS A 20 11.43 -20.43 -28.81
N TYR A 21 10.41 -21.11 -28.26
CA TYR A 21 10.21 -21.20 -26.82
C TYR A 21 10.84 -22.46 -26.23
N ILE A 22 10.81 -23.58 -26.95
CA ILE A 22 11.37 -24.83 -26.40
C ILE A 22 12.88 -24.89 -26.51
N CYS A 23 13.53 -24.17 -27.42
CA CYS A 23 14.99 -24.25 -27.62
C CYS A 23 15.63 -22.86 -27.44
N PRO A 24 15.69 -22.33 -26.21
CA PRO A 24 16.34 -21.04 -25.96
C PRO A 24 17.86 -21.15 -26.12
N ASP A 25 18.48 -20.11 -26.69
CA ASP A 25 19.94 -20.02 -26.83
C ASP A 25 20.65 -20.08 -25.46
N ASN A 26 20.00 -19.57 -24.41
CA ASN A 26 20.43 -19.70 -23.02
C ASN A 26 19.25 -20.09 -22.13
N LEU A 27 19.18 -21.38 -21.79
CA LEU A 27 18.13 -21.94 -20.93
C LEU A 27 18.07 -21.30 -19.55
N GLU A 28 19.22 -21.00 -18.94
CA GLU A 28 19.28 -20.45 -17.58
C GLU A 28 18.72 -19.03 -17.53
N ALA A 29 19.15 -18.18 -18.46
CA ALA A 29 18.66 -16.80 -18.56
C ALA A 29 17.14 -16.75 -18.84
N GLU A 30 16.63 -17.60 -19.74
CA GLU A 30 15.20 -17.64 -20.03
C GLU A 30 14.38 -18.29 -18.91
N HIS A 31 14.93 -19.27 -18.20
CA HIS A 31 14.31 -19.85 -17.00
C HIS A 31 14.16 -18.79 -15.90
N ASP A 32 15.21 -18.03 -15.59
CA ASP A 32 15.18 -16.97 -14.58
C ASP A 32 14.17 -15.88 -14.98
N ARG A 33 14.21 -15.44 -16.23
CA ARG A 33 13.28 -14.43 -16.77
C ARG A 33 11.82 -14.86 -16.69
N ILE A 34 11.50 -16.11 -17.02
CA ILE A 34 10.13 -16.63 -16.94
C ILE A 34 9.73 -16.83 -15.47
N SER A 35 10.64 -17.29 -14.63
CA SER A 35 10.43 -17.43 -13.19
C SER A 35 10.04 -16.10 -12.55
N GLU A 36 10.75 -15.02 -12.87
CA GLU A 36 10.43 -13.66 -12.42
C GLU A 36 9.04 -13.20 -12.89
N LYS A 37 8.68 -13.47 -14.15
CA LYS A 37 7.35 -13.14 -14.68
C LYS A 37 6.23 -13.89 -13.97
N ILE A 38 6.43 -15.19 -13.69
CA ILE A 38 5.47 -15.99 -12.93
C ILE A 38 5.33 -15.46 -11.51
N ARG A 39 6.44 -15.15 -10.84
CA ARG A 39 6.42 -14.53 -9.50
C ARG A 39 5.65 -13.19 -9.51
N ALA A 40 5.93 -12.33 -10.48
CA ALA A 40 5.23 -11.05 -10.62
C ALA A 40 3.72 -11.24 -10.89
N LYS A 41 3.34 -12.21 -11.73
CA LYS A 41 1.93 -12.56 -12.00
C LYS A 41 1.24 -13.06 -10.73
N LYS A 42 1.85 -14.00 -10.00
CA LYS A 42 1.31 -14.55 -8.75
C LYS A 42 1.16 -13.48 -7.67
N GLU A 43 2.14 -12.58 -7.54
CA GLU A 43 2.04 -11.49 -6.56
C GLU A 43 0.93 -10.49 -6.93
N LYS A 44 0.75 -10.22 -8.23
CA LYS A 44 -0.37 -9.40 -8.70
C LYS A 44 -1.72 -10.06 -8.40
N GLU A 45 -1.89 -11.34 -8.72
CA GLU A 45 -3.12 -12.11 -8.44
C GLU A 45 -3.41 -12.16 -6.93
N ARG A 46 -2.37 -12.38 -6.11
CA ARG A 46 -2.49 -12.34 -4.64
C ARG A 46 -2.94 -10.96 -4.14
N THR A 47 -2.37 -9.89 -4.70
CA THR A 47 -2.76 -8.51 -4.37
C THR A 47 -4.22 -8.25 -4.72
N GLU A 48 -4.65 -8.67 -5.90
CA GLU A 48 -6.03 -8.51 -6.36
C GLU A 48 -7.00 -9.29 -5.46
N GLU A 49 -6.64 -10.50 -5.06
CA GLU A 49 -7.42 -11.31 -4.12
C GLU A 49 -7.49 -10.69 -2.72
N GLU A 50 -6.39 -10.14 -2.21
CA GLU A 50 -6.36 -9.40 -0.94
C GLU A 50 -7.25 -8.16 -1.00
N ILE A 51 -7.16 -7.37 -2.08
CA ILE A 51 -8.05 -6.22 -2.32
C ILE A 51 -9.51 -6.68 -2.37
N ARG A 52 -9.81 -7.75 -3.11
CA ARG A 52 -11.18 -8.29 -3.23
C ARG A 52 -11.76 -8.70 -1.88
N LYS A 53 -10.95 -9.31 -1.01
CA LYS A 53 -11.37 -9.64 0.37
C LYS A 53 -11.58 -8.39 1.20
N ALA A 54 -10.68 -7.41 1.10
CA ALA A 54 -10.71 -6.20 1.90
C ALA A 54 -11.86 -5.25 1.50
N LEU A 55 -12.25 -5.24 0.22
CA LEU A 55 -13.40 -4.47 -0.29
C LEU A 55 -14.74 -4.85 0.37
N LYS A 56 -14.86 -6.05 0.95
CA LYS A 56 -16.06 -6.43 1.73
C LYS A 56 -16.28 -5.53 2.95
N ASN A 57 -15.22 -4.89 3.43
CA ASN A 57 -15.24 -4.00 4.57
C ASN A 57 -15.31 -2.52 4.18
N GLU A 58 -15.42 -2.21 2.89
CA GLU A 58 -15.40 -0.83 2.37
C GLU A 58 -16.57 0.00 2.91
N ASP A 59 -17.77 -0.57 3.01
CA ASP A 59 -18.95 0.13 3.53
C ASP A 59 -18.78 0.47 5.01
N LYS A 60 -18.30 -0.49 5.82
CA LYS A 60 -17.98 -0.29 7.23
C LYS A 60 -16.88 0.77 7.41
N PHE A 61 -15.86 0.72 6.56
CA PHE A 61 -14.78 1.71 6.55
C PHE A 61 -15.35 3.12 6.31
N LYS A 62 -16.20 3.28 5.28
CA LYS A 62 -16.84 4.56 4.97
C LYS A 62 -17.74 5.05 6.10
N GLU A 63 -18.53 4.17 6.71
CA GLU A 63 -19.37 4.52 7.86
C GLU A 63 -18.54 5.11 9.01
N MET A 64 -17.40 4.50 9.31
CA MET A 64 -16.51 4.95 10.38
C MET A 64 -15.71 6.21 10.04
N LYS A 65 -15.19 6.29 8.80
CA LYS A 65 -14.11 7.22 8.43
C LYS A 65 -14.52 8.33 7.48
N SER A 66 -15.70 8.26 6.84
CA SER A 66 -16.14 9.24 5.83
C SER A 66 -16.08 10.69 6.29
N ARG A 67 -16.33 10.96 7.58
CA ARG A 67 -16.23 12.31 8.17
C ARG A 67 -14.85 12.95 7.99
N PHE A 68 -13.80 12.13 7.89
CA PHE A 68 -12.41 12.56 7.76
C PHE A 68 -11.95 12.59 6.29
N PHE A 69 -12.78 12.17 5.35
CA PHE A 69 -12.40 12.22 3.93
C PHE A 69 -12.17 13.67 3.47
N GLY A 70 -11.23 13.82 2.54
CA GLY A 70 -10.71 15.09 2.08
C GLY A 70 -9.68 15.74 3.00
N LEU A 71 -9.24 15.07 4.08
CA LEU A 71 -8.14 15.57 4.90
C LEU A 71 -6.82 15.47 4.13
N MET A 72 -6.22 16.63 3.91
CA MET A 72 -4.93 16.78 3.26
C MET A 72 -4.21 17.98 3.87
N PHE A 73 -2.94 17.79 4.18
CA PHE A 73 -2.04 18.81 4.73
C PHE A 73 -0.86 18.98 3.79
N THR A 74 -0.38 20.22 3.67
CA THR A 74 0.81 20.50 2.88
C THR A 74 1.57 21.69 3.44
N ASP A 75 2.89 21.65 3.31
CA ASP A 75 3.79 22.78 3.56
C ASP A 75 4.38 23.36 2.25
N GLY A 76 3.86 22.91 1.09
CA GLY A 76 4.35 23.24 -0.25
C GLY A 76 5.28 22.18 -0.85
N ASN A 77 6.06 21.46 -0.05
CA ASN A 77 6.97 20.40 -0.51
C ASN A 77 6.41 19.01 -0.22
N ILE A 78 5.92 18.82 1.00
CA ILE A 78 5.34 17.59 1.50
C ILE A 78 3.82 17.69 1.39
N VAL A 79 3.19 16.61 0.94
CA VAL A 79 1.74 16.44 0.91
C VAL A 79 1.40 15.21 1.73
N VAL A 80 0.66 15.42 2.82
CA VAL A 80 0.15 14.34 3.67
C VAL A 80 -1.35 14.23 3.46
N ARG A 81 -1.81 13.11 2.90
CA ARG A 81 -3.24 12.88 2.62
C ARG A 81 -3.76 11.66 3.35
N MET A 82 -5.01 11.71 3.77
CA MET A 82 -5.68 10.54 4.34
C MET A 82 -5.82 9.42 3.28
N LEU A 83 -5.76 8.17 3.72
CA LEU A 83 -6.17 7.03 2.91
C LEU A 83 -7.69 6.83 3.02
N GLU A 84 -8.40 6.92 1.90
CA GLU A 84 -9.87 7.06 1.88
C GLU A 84 -10.61 5.79 1.46
N SER A 85 -9.89 4.68 1.25
CA SER A 85 -10.50 3.38 0.99
C SER A 85 -9.67 2.25 1.58
N VAL A 86 -10.30 1.08 1.74
CA VAL A 86 -9.60 -0.12 2.17
C VAL A 86 -8.58 -0.55 1.10
N ARG A 87 -8.92 -0.36 -0.18
CA ARG A 87 -7.98 -0.61 -1.29
C ARG A 87 -6.72 0.23 -1.17
N GLU A 88 -6.83 1.51 -0.84
CA GLU A 88 -5.66 2.37 -0.64
C GLU A 88 -4.77 1.89 0.52
N HIS A 89 -5.35 1.44 1.63
CA HIS A 89 -4.58 0.87 2.75
C HIS A 89 -3.77 -0.37 2.34
N VAL A 90 -4.39 -1.28 1.57
CA VAL A 90 -3.71 -2.48 1.07
C VAL A 90 -2.55 -2.10 0.13
N LEU A 91 -2.78 -1.16 -0.78
CA LEU A 91 -1.75 -0.69 -1.71
C LEU A 91 -0.61 0.05 -1.01
N GLU A 92 -0.93 0.87 0.00
CA GLU A 92 0.07 1.59 0.81
C GLU A 92 0.96 0.60 1.55
N GLY A 93 0.36 -0.36 2.27
CA GLY A 93 1.11 -1.37 3.01
C GLY A 93 1.99 -2.26 2.12
N LYS A 94 1.53 -2.61 0.90
CA LYS A 94 2.36 -3.31 -0.07
C LYS A 94 3.53 -2.48 -0.57
N ALA A 95 3.29 -1.21 -0.88
CA ALA A 95 4.32 -0.31 -1.40
C ALA A 95 5.43 -0.05 -0.37
N MET A 96 5.07 0.03 0.91
CA MET A 96 6.01 0.38 1.98
C MET A 96 6.70 -0.84 2.62
N HIS A 97 6.32 -2.06 2.19
CA HIS A 97 6.85 -3.32 2.71
C HIS A 97 6.79 -3.44 4.25
N HIS A 98 5.84 -2.76 4.88
CA HIS A 98 5.62 -2.82 6.33
C HIS A 98 4.20 -3.30 6.65
N CYS A 99 4.00 -3.70 7.91
CA CYS A 99 2.84 -4.46 8.39
C CYS A 99 1.47 -3.75 8.27
N VAL A 100 1.37 -2.57 7.68
CA VAL A 100 0.07 -1.94 7.35
C VAL A 100 -0.66 -2.71 6.24
N GLY A 101 0.06 -3.54 5.47
CA GLY A 101 -0.46 -4.33 4.35
C GLY A 101 -1.24 -5.60 4.71
N SER A 102 -1.26 -6.04 5.98
CA SER A 102 -2.07 -7.19 6.42
C SER A 102 -3.55 -6.81 6.65
N GLY A 103 -4.13 -6.11 5.67
CA GLY A 103 -5.50 -6.25 5.15
C GLY A 103 -6.72 -6.01 6.03
N THR A 104 -6.64 -6.03 7.36
CA THR A 104 -7.85 -5.97 8.21
C THR A 104 -7.73 -5.15 9.48
N ASN A 105 -6.55 -4.98 10.08
CA ASN A 105 -6.47 -4.35 11.41
C ASN A 105 -6.43 -2.81 11.37
N TYR A 106 -5.71 -2.20 10.43
CA TYR A 106 -5.53 -0.74 10.43
C TYR A 106 -6.71 0.03 9.82
N SER A 107 -7.27 -0.44 8.70
CA SER A 107 -8.42 0.23 8.07
C SER A 107 -9.67 0.20 8.95
N LEU A 108 -9.87 -0.87 9.71
CA LEU A 108 -11.02 -1.05 10.59
C LEU A 108 -10.79 -0.61 12.04
N ASN A 109 -9.67 0.07 12.34
CA ASN A 109 -9.45 0.63 13.67
C ASN A 109 -10.23 1.95 13.80
N PRO A 110 -11.23 2.06 14.69
CA PRO A 110 -11.98 3.30 14.89
C PRO A 110 -11.10 4.45 15.40
N ASP A 111 -10.06 4.15 16.16
CA ASP A 111 -9.34 5.13 16.97
C ASP A 111 -8.11 5.74 16.28
N CYS A 112 -7.79 5.32 15.05
CA CYS A 112 -6.67 5.88 14.30
C CYS A 112 -7.05 6.32 12.87
N ILE A 113 -6.32 7.27 12.32
CA ILE A 113 -6.37 7.64 10.91
C ILE A 113 -5.01 7.36 10.28
N ILE A 114 -5.01 6.73 9.10
CA ILE A 114 -3.79 6.50 8.34
C ILE A 114 -3.66 7.56 7.25
N PHE A 115 -2.50 8.18 7.19
CA PHE A 115 -2.10 9.11 6.15
C PHE A 115 -0.93 8.57 5.32
N SER A 116 -0.87 9.00 4.06
CA SER A 116 0.26 8.79 3.14
C SER A 116 0.96 10.13 2.94
N ALA A 117 2.23 10.21 3.33
CA ALA A 117 3.09 11.36 3.10
C ALA A 117 3.81 11.20 1.76
N ARG A 118 3.78 12.25 0.95
CA ARG A 118 4.33 12.25 -0.41
C ARG A 118 5.13 13.51 -0.71
N ILE A 119 6.18 13.35 -1.50
CA ILE A 119 7.02 14.43 -2.02
C ILE A 119 7.20 14.19 -3.51
N ALA A 120 6.97 15.22 -4.32
CA ALA A 120 6.97 15.09 -5.78
C ALA A 120 6.16 13.86 -6.28
N GLU A 121 4.97 13.67 -5.69
CA GLU A 121 4.05 12.53 -5.93
C GLU A 121 4.54 11.14 -5.50
N GLN A 122 5.79 11.02 -5.06
CA GLN A 122 6.35 9.77 -4.55
C GLN A 122 6.00 9.58 -3.08
N ARG A 123 5.67 8.34 -2.70
CA ARG A 123 5.41 7.98 -1.30
C ARG A 123 6.71 7.98 -0.51
N VAL A 124 6.68 8.62 0.65
CA VAL A 124 7.85 8.78 1.51
C VAL A 124 7.63 8.03 2.82
N GLU A 125 6.52 8.31 3.52
CA GLU A 125 6.17 7.65 4.78
C GLU A 125 4.66 7.40 4.91
N THR A 126 4.30 6.42 5.74
CA THR A 126 2.94 6.19 6.22
C THR A 126 2.84 6.68 7.66
N VAL A 127 1.78 7.42 7.98
CA VAL A 127 1.56 8.03 9.29
C VAL A 127 0.30 7.46 9.93
N GLU A 128 0.40 6.99 11.16
CA GLU A 128 -0.74 6.64 12.00
C GLU A 128 -0.98 7.74 13.02
N PHE A 129 -2.16 8.35 12.95
CA PHE A 129 -2.61 9.39 13.87
C PHE A 129 -3.67 8.83 14.81
N SER A 130 -3.46 8.95 16.11
CA SER A 130 -4.44 8.54 17.13
C SER A 130 -5.48 9.64 17.35
N LEU A 131 -6.76 9.29 17.22
CA LEU A 131 -7.90 10.16 17.50
C LEU A 131 -8.13 10.34 19.00
N GLU A 132 -7.71 9.39 19.82
CA GLU A 132 -7.79 9.50 21.28
C GLU A 132 -6.71 10.47 21.82
N GLN A 133 -5.46 10.27 21.39
CA GLN A 133 -4.33 11.08 21.86
C GLN A 133 -4.15 12.39 21.07
N MET A 134 -4.88 12.55 19.96
CA MET A 134 -4.79 13.68 19.05
C MET A 134 -3.36 13.99 18.58
N LYS A 135 -2.58 12.93 18.31
CA LYS A 135 -1.20 13.03 17.84
C LYS A 135 -0.79 11.83 16.98
N VAL A 136 0.29 12.00 16.23
CA VAL A 136 0.97 10.91 15.53
C VAL A 136 1.53 9.90 16.55
N VAL A 137 1.22 8.63 16.36
CA VAL A 137 1.72 7.50 17.19
C VAL A 137 2.71 6.61 16.43
N GLN A 138 2.62 6.56 15.10
CA GLN A 138 3.60 5.90 14.25
C GLN A 138 3.81 6.70 12.97
N CYS A 139 5.03 6.71 12.47
CA CYS A 139 5.39 7.36 11.21
C CYS A 139 6.60 6.62 10.66
N HIS A 140 6.49 5.95 9.52
CA HIS A 140 7.60 5.18 8.99
C HIS A 140 7.63 5.15 7.47
N GLY A 141 8.85 5.20 6.94
CA GLY A 141 9.15 4.99 5.53
C GLY A 141 9.28 3.51 5.16
N LEU A 142 9.92 3.28 4.01
CA LEU A 142 10.13 1.95 3.45
C LEU A 142 10.86 1.04 4.45
N GLN A 143 10.33 -0.17 4.68
CA GLN A 143 10.91 -1.14 5.64
C GLN A 143 11.06 -0.61 7.08
N ASN A 144 10.12 0.21 7.55
CA ASN A 144 10.13 0.80 8.90
C ASN A 144 11.34 1.71 9.18
N LYS A 145 11.90 2.34 8.14
CA LYS A 145 13.00 3.29 8.28
C LYS A 145 12.50 4.71 8.17
N ASP A 146 13.00 5.57 9.04
CA ASP A 146 12.71 6.99 8.99
C ASP A 146 13.42 7.63 7.80
N THR A 147 12.76 8.59 7.17
CA THR A 147 13.32 9.37 6.05
C THR A 147 13.87 10.70 6.57
N GLU A 148 14.57 11.45 5.71
CA GLU A 148 15.08 12.78 6.11
C GLU A 148 13.95 13.75 6.50
N HIS A 149 12.74 13.52 6.01
CA HIS A 149 11.56 14.36 6.24
C HIS A 149 10.67 13.86 7.39
N HIS A 150 11.09 12.82 8.11
CA HIS A 150 10.30 12.18 9.16
C HIS A 150 9.76 13.19 10.20
N ALA A 151 10.65 14.04 10.72
CA ALA A 151 10.28 15.06 11.71
C ALA A 151 9.32 16.10 11.12
N ASP A 152 9.54 16.53 9.88
CA ASP A 152 8.69 17.50 9.19
C ASP A 152 7.29 16.94 8.96
N ILE A 153 7.18 15.68 8.56
CA ILE A 153 5.90 14.97 8.39
C ILE A 153 5.14 14.90 9.71
N ILE A 154 5.79 14.47 10.80
CA ILE A 154 5.15 14.40 12.13
C ILE A 154 4.66 15.79 12.55
N ASN A 155 5.49 16.82 12.41
CA ASN A 155 5.16 18.19 12.77
C ASN A 155 4.01 18.74 11.92
N LEU A 156 3.99 18.44 10.62
CA LEU A 156 2.93 18.86 9.71
C LEU A 156 1.58 18.25 10.11
N VAL A 157 1.53 16.96 10.44
CA VAL A 157 0.28 16.33 10.88
C VAL A 157 -0.15 16.84 12.26
N ASN A 158 0.76 16.89 13.24
CA ASN A 158 0.43 17.34 14.59
C ASN A 158 0.00 18.81 14.65
N SER A 159 0.64 19.70 13.89
CA SER A 159 0.23 21.11 13.80
C SER A 159 -1.17 21.30 13.20
N ASN A 160 -1.63 20.35 12.39
CA ASN A 160 -2.97 20.33 11.80
C ASN A 160 -3.98 19.47 12.58
N ALA A 161 -3.61 18.92 13.75
CA ALA A 161 -4.49 18.08 14.57
C ALA A 161 -5.85 18.74 14.88
N ARG A 162 -5.89 20.07 15.03
CA ARG A 162 -7.12 20.83 15.25
C ARG A 162 -8.15 20.68 14.11
N LEU A 163 -7.69 20.51 12.87
CA LEU A 163 -8.60 20.29 11.73
C LEU A 163 -9.25 18.90 11.80
N ILE A 164 -8.52 17.91 12.32
CA ILE A 164 -9.04 16.56 12.57
C ILE A 164 -10.08 16.62 13.71
N GLU A 165 -9.77 17.34 14.78
CA GLU A 165 -10.67 17.54 15.92
C GLU A 165 -11.99 18.18 15.51
N GLN A 166 -11.96 19.21 14.64
CA GLN A 166 -13.16 19.84 14.12
C GLN A 166 -14.08 18.85 13.39
N ARG A 167 -13.51 17.89 12.65
CA ARG A 167 -14.27 16.82 11.98
C ARG A 167 -14.87 15.81 12.96
N MET A 168 -14.31 15.68 14.18
CA MET A 168 -14.90 14.86 15.24
C MET A 168 -16.14 15.52 15.84
N VAL A 169 -16.08 16.83 16.10
CA VAL A 169 -17.13 17.58 16.81
C VAL A 169 -18.32 17.92 15.91
N ALA A 170 -18.12 18.13 14.61
CA ALA A 170 -19.16 18.52 13.64
C ALA A 170 -20.31 17.51 13.44
N THR A 171 -20.37 16.43 14.24
CA THR A 171 -21.43 15.42 14.24
C THR A 171 -22.23 15.38 15.57
N THR A 172 -22.06 16.37 16.45
CA THR A 172 -22.95 16.62 17.60
C THR A 172 -23.93 17.73 17.26
#